data_AF-A0A2V4VNU6-F1
#
_entry.id   AF-A0A2V4VNU6-F1
#
_cell.length_a   1.000
_cell.length_b   1.000
_cell.length_c   1.000
_cell.angle_alpha   90.00
_cell.angle_beta   90.00
_cell.angle_gamma   90.00
#
_symmetry.space_group_name_H-M   'P 1'
#
loop_
_entity.id
_entity.type
_entity.pdbx_description
1 polymer ?
#
loop_
_entity_poly.entity_id
_entity_poly.type
_entity_poly.pdbx_seq_one_letter_code
_entity_poly.pdbx_strand_id
1 'polypeptide(L)'
;MKKKGTIIKEEWIKDYVEKNGPVNILDVKFVDAYIDEFNPKHAIQPFGANKCKELGKMLSTLYNDNILNRSRISIHGLGYDYPNWVYVYEARQ
;
A
#
# COMPACT_ATOMS: atom_id res chain seq x y z
N MET A 1 28.18 -9.74 7.71
CA MET A 1 26.78 -9.24 7.61
C MET A 1 26.82 -7.89 6.90
N LYS A 2 26.23 -7.76 5.71
CA LYS A 2 26.11 -6.46 5.04
C LYS A 2 25.19 -5.59 5.90
N LYS A 3 25.64 -4.40 6.34
CA LYS A 3 24.74 -3.40 6.91
C LYS A 3 23.68 -3.11 5.84
N LYS A 4 22.43 -3.54 6.04
CA LYS A 4 21.30 -3.02 5.27
C LYS A 4 21.36 -1.51 5.50
N GLY A 5 21.71 -0.74 4.46
CA GLY A 5 21.53 0.71 4.52
C GLY A 5 20.08 0.97 4.91
N THR A 6 19.84 1.99 5.74
CA THR A 6 18.49 2.33 6.16
C THR A 6 17.62 2.52 4.92
N ILE A 7 16.72 1.58 4.66
CA ILE A 7 15.78 1.69 3.55
C ILE A 7 14.75 2.74 3.97
N ILE A 8 14.63 3.79 3.16
CA ILE A 8 13.64 4.85 3.36
C ILE A 8 12.30 4.31 2.84
N LYS A 9 11.25 4.37 3.67
CA LYS A 9 9.95 3.75 3.38
C LYS A 9 9.30 4.35 2.12
N GLU A 10 9.43 5.66 1.96
CA GLU A 10 8.93 6.41 0.81
C GLU A 10 9.55 5.91 -0.49
N GLU A 11 10.88 5.74 -0.51
CA GLU A 11 11.63 5.23 -1.65
C GLU A 11 11.27 3.78 -1.95
N TRP A 12 11.11 2.96 -0.90
CA TRP A 12 10.70 1.57 -1.04
C TRP A 12 9.30 1.44 -1.66
N ILE A 13 8.33 2.23 -1.20
CA ILE A 13 6.97 2.22 -1.76
C ILE A 13 7.01 2.66 -3.22
N LYS A 14 7.74 3.74 -3.54
CA LYS A 14 7.88 4.22 -4.91
C LYS A 14 8.47 3.13 -5.82
N ASP A 15 9.59 2.54 -5.43
CA ASP A 15 10.27 1.48 -6.17
C ASP A 15 9.39 0.23 -6.33
N TYR A 16 8.63 -0.14 -5.30
CA TYR A 16 7.67 -1.24 -5.36
C TYR A 16 6.61 -0.98 -6.43
N VAL A 17 5.99 0.21 -6.42
CA VAL A 17 4.91 0.57 -7.37
C VAL A 17 5.44 0.67 -8.80
N GLU A 18 6.64 1.22 -9.00
CA GLU A 18 7.28 1.30 -10.32
C GLU A 18 7.55 -0.10 -10.91
N LYS A 19 7.99 -1.06 -10.08
CA LYS A 19 8.33 -2.42 -10.53
C LYS A 19 7.13 -3.34 -10.69
N ASN A 20 6.13 -3.21 -9.82
CA ASN A 20 5.02 -4.15 -9.73
C ASN A 20 3.69 -3.60 -10.29
N GLY A 21 3.66 -2.31 -10.61
CA GLY A 21 2.46 -1.62 -11.09
C GLY A 21 1.59 -1.06 -9.96
N PRO A 22 0.36 -0.63 -10.30
CA PRO A 22 -0.52 0.03 -9.34
C PRO A 22 -0.91 -0.86 -8.15
N VAL A 23 -0.93 -0.28 -6.95
CA VAL A 23 -1.22 -0.98 -5.69
C VAL A 23 -2.40 -0.36 -4.94
N ASN A 24 -2.99 -1.12 -4.02
CA ASN A 24 -4.00 -0.60 -3.11
C ASN A 24 -3.92 -1.29 -1.74
N ILE A 25 -4.64 -0.76 -0.74
CA ILE A 25 -4.58 -1.24 0.66
C ILE A 25 -5.12 -2.67 0.81
N LEU A 26 -5.92 -3.16 -0.15
CA LEU A 26 -6.45 -4.52 -0.13
C LEU A 26 -5.55 -5.52 -0.87
N ASP A 27 -4.46 -5.07 -1.50
CA ASP A 27 -3.47 -5.94 -2.14
C ASP A 27 -2.62 -6.64 -1.07
N VAL A 28 -2.94 -7.91 -0.83
CA VAL A 28 -2.25 -8.77 0.15
C VAL A 28 -0.74 -8.80 -0.09
N LYS A 29 -0.30 -8.93 -1.35
CA LYS A 29 1.14 -9.06 -1.65
C LYS A 29 1.89 -7.80 -1.30
N PHE A 30 1.33 -6.65 -1.66
CA PHE A 30 1.93 -5.35 -1.35
C PHE A 30 1.95 -5.07 0.15
N VAL A 31 0.83 -5.32 0.85
CA VAL A 31 0.72 -5.07 2.28
C VAL A 31 1.65 -5.98 3.08
N ASP A 32 1.70 -7.28 2.76
CA ASP A 32 2.56 -8.22 3.46
C ASP A 32 4.03 -7.91 3.18
N ALA A 33 4.41 -7.58 1.94
CA ALA A 33 5.78 -7.15 1.64
C ALA A 33 6.20 -5.90 2.43
N TYR A 34 5.31 -4.93 2.60
CA TYR A 34 5.58 -3.75 3.43
C TYR A 34 5.72 -4.12 4.92
N ILE A 35 4.88 -5.04 5.40
CA ILE A 35 4.94 -5.50 6.80
C ILE A 35 6.24 -6.26 7.06
N ASP A 36 6.64 -7.14 6.14
CA ASP A 36 7.86 -7.94 6.27
C ASP A 36 9.12 -7.08 6.25
N GLU A 37 9.14 -6.02 5.44
CA GLU A 37 10.31 -5.13 5.35
C GLU A 37 10.43 -4.18 6.55
N PHE A 38 9.32 -3.65 7.06
CA PHE A 38 9.35 -2.56 8.06
C PHE A 38 8.77 -2.90 9.43
N ASN A 39 8.15 -4.07 9.59
CA ASN A 39 7.45 -4.52 10.80
C ASN A 39 6.59 -3.44 11.50
N PRO A 40 5.69 -2.75 10.77
CA PRO A 40 4.84 -1.72 11.34
C PRO A 40 3.73 -2.35 12.21
N LYS A 41 3.11 -1.54 13.06
CA LYS A 41 1.91 -1.96 13.78
C LYS A 41 0.76 -2.22 12.79
N HIS A 42 0.26 -3.45 12.78
CA HIS A 42 -0.84 -3.89 11.93
C HIS A 42 -1.87 -4.71 12.74
N ALA A 43 -3.07 -4.89 12.18
CA ALA A 43 -4.09 -5.77 12.74
C ALA A 43 -4.43 -6.86 11.72
N ILE A 44 -4.40 -8.11 12.18
CA ILE A 44 -4.79 -9.26 11.36
C ILE A 44 -6.25 -9.12 10.98
N GLN A 45 -6.57 -9.38 9.72
CA GLN A 45 -7.95 -9.45 9.24
C GLN A 45 -8.31 -10.92 8.97
N PRO A 46 -9.57 -11.31 9.22
CA PRO A 46 -10.00 -12.68 8.93
C PRO A 46 -9.97 -13.01 7.43
N PHE A 47 -10.05 -11.97 6.58
CA PHE A 47 -10.01 -12.08 5.13
C PHE A 47 -9.26 -10.89 4.52
N GLY A 48 -8.56 -11.12 3.42
CA GLY A 48 -7.85 -10.07 2.68
C GLY A 48 -6.58 -9.58 3.39
N ALA A 49 -6.11 -8.40 2.99
CA ALA A 49 -4.87 -7.82 3.49
C ALA A 49 -4.97 -7.37 4.95
N ASN A 50 -3.86 -7.48 5.68
CA ASN A 50 -3.76 -6.98 7.04
C ASN A 50 -3.99 -5.46 7.11
N LYS A 51 -4.62 -4.99 8.18
CA LYS A 51 -4.88 -3.55 8.34
C LYS A 51 -3.64 -2.84 8.84
N CYS A 52 -2.90 -2.20 7.94
CA CYS A 52 -1.75 -1.35 8.26
C CYS A 52 -2.10 0.15 8.14
N LYS A 53 -2.37 0.82 9.27
CA LYS A 53 -2.72 2.26 9.27
C LYS A 53 -1.57 3.15 8.82
N GLU A 54 -0.35 2.76 9.11
CA GLU A 54 0.85 3.50 8.72
C GLU A 54 1.00 3.54 7.20
N LEU A 55 0.88 2.38 6.53
CA LEU A 55 0.96 2.27 5.08
C LEU A 55 -0.08 3.15 4.37
N GLY A 56 -1.33 3.14 4.84
CA GLY A 56 -2.39 3.99 4.27
C GLY A 56 -2.09 5.50 4.41
N LYS A 57 -1.46 5.91 5.53
CA LYS A 57 -1.01 7.30 5.72
C LYS A 57 0.12 7.63 4.75
N MET A 58 1.12 6.75 4.65
CA MET A 58 2.25 6.93 3.74
C MET A 58 1.82 7.09 2.28
N LEU A 59 0.94 6.21 1.79
CA LEU A 59 0.39 6.33 0.43
C LEU A 59 -0.32 7.67 0.21
N SER A 60 -1.08 8.13 1.20
CA SER A 60 -1.76 9.43 1.13
C SER A 60 -0.76 10.59 1.12
N THR A 61 0.30 10.52 1.93
CA THR A 61 1.39 11.50 1.93
C THR A 61 2.10 11.54 0.59
N LEU A 62 2.51 10.39 0.05
CA LEU A 62 3.19 10.30 -1.26
C LEU A 62 2.32 10.84 -2.41
N TYR A 63 1.00 10.65 -2.34
CA TYR A 63 0.09 11.29 -3.28
C TYR A 63 0.08 12.83 -3.12
N ASN A 64 -0.04 13.33 -1.89
CA ASN A 64 -0.07 14.77 -1.62
C ASN A 64 1.25 15.47 -2.01
N ASP A 65 2.37 14.76 -1.86
CA ASP A 65 3.71 15.23 -2.23
C ASP A 65 4.00 15.09 -3.73
N ASN A 66 3.00 14.71 -4.54
CA ASN A 66 3.12 14.50 -5.98
C ASN A 66 4.11 13.39 -6.38
N ILE A 67 4.39 12.43 -5.50
CA ILE A 67 5.28 11.29 -5.79
C ILE A 67 4.51 10.16 -6.47
N LEU A 68 3.25 9.93 -6.06
CA LEU A 68 2.36 8.92 -6.65
C LEU A 68 1.12 9.59 -7.24
N ASN A 69 0.54 8.96 -8.26
CA ASN A 69 -0.81 9.25 -8.71
C ASN A 69 -1.83 8.43 -7.89
N ARG A 70 -3.05 8.95 -7.73
CA ARG A 70 -4.14 8.25 -7.04
C ARG A 70 -5.42 8.31 -7.85
N SER A 71 -6.01 7.13 -8.07
CA SER A 71 -7.33 6.97 -8.67
C SER A 71 -8.25 6.18 -7.74
N ARG A 72 -9.53 6.13 -8.07
CA ARG A 72 -10.53 5.34 -7.32
C ARG A 72 -11.12 4.30 -8.26
N ILE A 73 -11.09 3.04 -7.86
CA ILE A 73 -11.78 1.96 -8.57
C ILE A 73 -13.00 1.50 -7.77
N SER A 74 -14.02 1.05 -8.48
CA SER A 74 -15.18 0.39 -7.88
C SER A 74 -14.85 -1.08 -7.62
N ILE A 75 -15.33 -1.58 -6.47
CA ILE A 75 -15.26 -2.99 -6.11
C ILE A 75 -16.69 -3.54 -6.11
N HIS A 76 -16.87 -4.66 -6.80
CA HIS A 76 -18.15 -5.35 -6.88
C HIS A 76 -18.07 -6.69 -6.15
N GLY A 77 -19.20 -7.16 -5.61
CA GLY A 77 -19.34 -8.52 -5.08
C GLY A 77 -18.92 -8.75 -3.62
N LEU A 78 -18.65 -7.72 -2.82
CA LEU A 78 -18.27 -7.88 -1.40
C LEU A 78 -19.45 -7.99 -0.42
N GLY A 79 -20.69 -7.78 -0.87
CA GLY A 79 -21.89 -7.82 0.00
C GLY A 79 -22.24 -6.47 0.64
N TYR A 80 -23.33 -6.44 1.41
CA TYR A 80 -23.75 -5.27 2.18
C TYR A 80 -22.71 -5.00 3.29
N ASP A 81 -22.38 -3.73 3.54
CA ASP A 81 -21.42 -3.23 4.54
C ASP A 81 -19.91 -3.26 4.22
N TYR A 82 -19.51 -3.78 3.06
CA TYR A 82 -18.12 -3.64 2.58
C TYR A 82 -17.95 -2.38 1.71
N PRO A 83 -16.76 -1.74 1.74
CA PRO A 83 -16.47 -0.65 0.82
C PRO A 83 -16.64 -1.10 -0.64
N ASN A 84 -17.42 -0.36 -1.41
CA ASN A 84 -17.64 -0.58 -2.83
C ASN A 84 -16.61 0.15 -3.71
N TRP A 85 -15.55 0.66 -3.11
CA TRP A 85 -14.45 1.32 -3.80
C TRP A 85 -13.15 1.23 -3.00
N VAL A 86 -12.02 1.39 -3.68
CA VAL A 86 -10.71 1.54 -3.06
C VAL A 86 -9.86 2.54 -3.84
N TYR A 87 -8.97 3.23 -3.14
CA TYR A 87 -7.93 4.03 -3.79
C TYR A 87 -6.83 3.13 -4.34
N VAL A 88 -6.47 3.37 -5.60
CA VAL A 88 -5.32 2.75 -6.26
C VAL A 88 -4.25 3.81 -6.43
N TYR A 89 -3.02 3.43 -6.15
CA TYR A 89 -1.84 4.28 -6.24
C TYR A 89 -0.92 3.73 -7.32
N GLU A 90 -0.48 4.59 -8.23
CA GLU A 90 0.39 4.22 -9.35
C GLU A 90 1.58 5.16 -9.44
N ALA A 91 2.64 4.69 -10.09
CA ALA A 91 3.84 5.47 -10.31
C ALA A 91 3.50 6.71 -11.13
N ARG A 92 4.08 7.84 -10.76
CA ARG A 92 3.93 9.07 -11.53
C ARG A 92 4.86 9.02 -12.74
N GLN A 93 4.30 9.26 -13.93
CA GLN A 93 5.04 9.39 -15.18
C GLN A 93 5.85 10.69 -15.24
#